data_AF-A0A167EEX7-F1
#
_entry.id   AF-A0A167EEX7-F1
#
_cell.length_a   1.000
_cell.length_b   1.000
_cell.length_c   1.000
_cell.angle_alpha   90.00
_cell.angle_beta   90.00
_cell.angle_gamma   90.00
#
_symmetry.space_group_name_H-M   'P 1'
#
loop_
_entity.id
_entity.type
_entity.pdbx_description
1 polymer ?
#
loop_
_entity_poly.entity_id
_entity_poly.type
_entity_poly.pdbx_seq_one_letter_code
_entity_poly.pdbx_strand_id
1 'polypeptide(L)'
;MATTGASDFSIIALLTPPGAAPGTGLSGVIAGANTMFAAAGGAEGLGPVIIDQVIGELQGLFGDYPNSTDIAPSAIFLAIFAILGAAHLYIFLKDYSRGHRFWISFGLFIYCVFRVIGFACRISWAKDVLRINTGIVSVVFSQVSVLYMNVLCMILGHRIFTWRHPETGAASWFNAIISVIYLLICGVVAMAIVGQAIPYLYFLSPENWARYQKVVKAAAILNLLYALAGLALVTLAYTFKPGSIDHRLWRMPKMQAKDFLPPTIQPTWIESTGLFYFPRRGSQIPILKGDRLEKAIRVIPSREAPASGLTNSHSPDHTSGPSIRTAVIVVVSLSLILTMNVAFRVAAVFTVKPRGGGTPGSHLNAWVFHNYVFYIWYGAFEVIVNLILLLSRVDLRFYIPDMARKRRADEPLPNHQYENDEVKLTASNNEVSDVENHPQYDGQYNTHNLAE
;
A
#
# COMPACT_ATOMS: atom_id res chain seq x y z
N MET A 1 -28.04 23.40 -18.71
CA MET A 1 -29.03 23.62 -19.78
C MET A 1 -29.86 22.34 -19.86
N ALA A 2 -31.15 22.44 -19.54
CA ALA A 2 -32.06 21.31 -19.46
C ALA A 2 -32.50 20.90 -20.87
N THR A 3 -32.40 19.61 -21.19
CA THR A 3 -33.07 19.01 -22.34
C THR A 3 -34.25 18.20 -21.83
N THR A 4 -35.43 18.79 -21.95
CA THR A 4 -36.75 18.15 -21.80
C THR A 4 -37.01 17.23 -22.99
N GLY A 5 -37.25 15.95 -22.72
CA GLY A 5 -37.71 14.97 -23.71
C GLY A 5 -38.18 13.71 -23.00
N ALA A 6 -39.48 13.40 -23.16
CA ALA A 6 -40.26 12.34 -22.51
C ALA A 6 -40.45 12.50 -20.99
N SER A 7 -41.72 12.51 -20.56
CA SER A 7 -42.13 12.43 -19.17
C SER A 7 -41.85 11.02 -18.63
N ASP A 8 -40.60 10.71 -18.32
CA ASP A 8 -40.22 9.49 -17.62
C ASP A 8 -40.68 9.62 -16.16
N PHE A 9 -41.77 8.93 -15.81
CA PHE A 9 -42.19 8.77 -14.42
C PHE A 9 -41.10 8.03 -13.65
N SER A 10 -40.18 8.77 -13.01
CA SER A 10 -39.20 8.18 -12.09
C SER A 10 -39.92 7.75 -10.82
N ILE A 11 -39.95 6.44 -10.57
CA ILE A 11 -40.56 5.88 -9.35
C ILE A 11 -39.78 6.34 -8.12
N ILE A 12 -38.46 6.46 -8.23
CA ILE A 12 -37.63 7.00 -7.15
C ILE A 12 -38.02 8.45 -6.84
N ALA A 13 -38.24 9.30 -7.85
CA ALA A 13 -38.63 10.69 -7.62
C ALA A 13 -39.98 10.79 -6.90
N LEU A 14 -40.92 9.89 -7.18
CA LEU A 14 -42.22 9.84 -6.52
C LEU A 14 -42.12 9.44 -5.03
N LEU A 15 -41.22 8.50 -4.72
CA LEU A 15 -40.99 8.02 -3.35
C LEU A 15 -40.01 8.90 -2.56
N THR A 16 -39.43 9.92 -3.19
CA THR A 16 -38.51 10.86 -2.56
C THR A 16 -39.29 12.04 -1.98
N PRO A 17 -39.08 12.42 -0.70
CA PRO A 17 -39.76 13.57 -0.10
C PRO A 17 -39.51 14.88 -0.86
N PRO A 18 -40.47 15.82 -0.88
CA PRO A 18 -40.28 17.14 -1.47
C PRO A 18 -39.05 17.85 -0.90
N GLY A 19 -38.18 18.36 -1.77
CA GLY A 19 -36.93 19.03 -1.38
C GLY A 19 -35.72 18.12 -1.21
N ALA A 20 -35.88 16.79 -1.33
CA ALA A 20 -34.79 15.84 -1.42
C ALA A 20 -34.44 15.51 -2.89
N ALA A 21 -33.18 15.19 -3.14
CA ALA A 21 -32.67 14.77 -4.43
C ALA A 21 -33.05 13.31 -4.70
N PRO A 22 -33.67 12.98 -5.85
CA PRO A 22 -33.95 11.61 -6.25
C PRO A 22 -32.69 10.75 -6.24
N GLY A 23 -32.80 9.51 -5.74
CA GLY A 23 -31.69 8.55 -5.64
C GLY A 23 -30.92 8.62 -4.32
N THR A 24 -31.38 9.45 -3.37
CA THR A 24 -30.86 9.52 -1.99
C THR A 24 -31.86 8.96 -1.00
N GLY A 25 -31.41 8.58 0.20
CA GLY A 25 -32.27 8.06 1.27
C GLY A 25 -32.90 6.71 0.95
N LEU A 26 -32.17 5.81 0.28
CA LEU A 26 -32.71 4.52 -0.17
C LEU A 26 -33.45 3.72 0.93
N SER A 27 -32.94 3.74 2.16
CA SER A 27 -33.61 3.13 3.31
C SER A 27 -35.01 3.71 3.58
N GLY A 28 -35.16 5.03 3.49
CA GLY A 28 -36.43 5.73 3.60
C GLY A 28 -37.36 5.47 2.41
N VAL A 29 -36.80 5.40 1.20
CA VAL A 29 -37.55 5.05 -0.02
C VAL A 29 -38.15 3.64 0.09
N ILE A 30 -37.37 2.67 0.54
CA ILE A 30 -37.85 1.28 0.73
C ILE A 30 -38.89 1.21 1.84
N ALA A 31 -38.68 1.90 2.96
CA ALA A 31 -39.67 1.96 4.04
C ALA A 31 -41.00 2.56 3.56
N GLY A 32 -40.94 3.68 2.84
CA GLY A 32 -42.12 4.31 2.22
C GLY A 32 -42.82 3.39 1.24
N ALA A 33 -42.08 2.75 0.33
CA ALA A 33 -42.62 1.78 -0.61
C ALA A 33 -43.37 0.64 0.11
N ASN A 34 -42.76 0.01 1.12
CA ASN A 34 -43.38 -1.06 1.89
C ASN A 34 -44.70 -0.62 2.56
N THR A 35 -44.76 0.61 3.10
CA THR A 35 -45.99 1.14 3.69
C THR A 35 -47.08 1.39 2.65
N MET A 36 -46.73 1.89 1.46
CA MET A 36 -47.68 2.11 0.38
C MET A 36 -48.22 0.79 -0.18
N PHE A 37 -47.36 -0.23 -0.32
CA PHE A 37 -47.78 -1.57 -0.75
C PHE A 37 -48.68 -2.25 0.27
N ALA A 38 -48.39 -2.10 1.56
CA ALA A 38 -49.25 -2.60 2.63
C ALA A 38 -50.63 -1.90 2.61
N ALA A 39 -50.67 -0.59 2.37
CA ALA A 39 -51.91 0.18 2.25
C ALA A 39 -52.71 -0.15 0.97
N ALA A 40 -52.04 -0.55 -0.11
CA ALA A 40 -52.65 -0.87 -1.40
C ALA A 40 -53.18 -2.32 -1.52
N GLY A 41 -53.23 -3.08 -0.43
CA GLY A 41 -53.84 -4.41 -0.42
C GLY A 41 -52.96 -5.56 -0.93
N GLY A 42 -51.63 -5.42 -0.89
CA GLY A 42 -50.69 -6.55 -1.01
C GLY A 42 -50.78 -7.32 -2.33
N ALA A 43 -50.62 -6.67 -3.48
CA ALA A 43 -50.49 -7.38 -4.75
C ALA A 43 -49.10 -8.04 -4.84
N GLU A 44 -49.04 -9.36 -4.61
CA GLU A 44 -47.81 -10.19 -4.60
C GLU A 44 -46.97 -10.13 -5.90
N GLY A 45 -47.47 -9.53 -6.98
CA GLY A 45 -46.78 -9.42 -8.28
C GLY A 45 -46.11 -8.07 -8.60
N LEU A 46 -46.46 -6.98 -7.92
CA LEU A 46 -45.98 -5.62 -8.24
C LEU A 46 -44.68 -5.24 -7.51
N GLY A 47 -44.40 -5.85 -6.37
CA GLY A 47 -43.21 -5.60 -5.55
C GLY A 47 -41.90 -5.81 -6.31
N PRO A 48 -41.67 -6.99 -6.93
CA PRO A 48 -40.42 -7.26 -7.66
C PRO A 48 -40.18 -6.33 -8.85
N VAL A 49 -41.23 -5.98 -9.61
CA VAL A 49 -41.14 -5.09 -10.78
C VAL A 49 -40.79 -3.66 -10.35
N ILE A 50 -41.42 -3.16 -9.29
CA ILE A 50 -41.15 -1.83 -8.76
C ILE A 50 -39.77 -1.77 -8.11
N ILE A 51 -39.34 -2.83 -7.43
CA ILE A 51 -37.99 -2.94 -6.88
C ILE A 51 -36.95 -2.93 -8.00
N ASP A 52 -37.15 -3.68 -9.08
CA ASP A 52 -36.21 -3.71 -10.22
C ASP A 52 -36.11 -2.35 -10.92
N GLN A 53 -37.25 -1.67 -11.10
CA GLN A 53 -37.29 -0.31 -11.64
C GLN A 53 -36.61 0.71 -10.72
N VAL A 54 -36.87 0.65 -9.40
CA VAL A 54 -36.18 1.49 -8.40
C VAL A 54 -34.69 1.23 -8.44
N ILE A 55 -34.25 -0.03 -8.48
CA ILE A 55 -32.83 -0.39 -8.56
C ILE A 55 -32.19 0.15 -9.85
N GLY A 56 -32.90 0.11 -10.97
CA GLY A 56 -32.46 0.69 -12.24
C GLY A 56 -32.26 2.21 -12.18
N GLU A 57 -33.01 2.91 -11.34
CA GLU A 57 -32.90 4.36 -11.13
C GLU A 57 -31.84 4.75 -10.09
N LEU A 58 -31.27 3.78 -9.34
CA LEU A 58 -30.22 4.07 -8.35
C LEU A 58 -28.93 4.55 -9.00
N GLN A 59 -28.10 5.22 -8.20
CA GLN A 59 -26.75 5.55 -8.63
C GLN A 59 -25.94 4.28 -8.92
N GLY A 60 -25.21 4.29 -10.03
CA GLY A 60 -24.25 3.24 -10.38
C GLY A 60 -23.20 3.05 -9.30
N LEU A 61 -23.01 1.80 -8.88
CA LEU A 61 -22.01 1.38 -7.92
C LEU A 61 -20.90 0.61 -8.65
N PHE A 62 -19.65 0.76 -8.21
CA PHE A 62 -18.54 -0.02 -8.75
C PHE A 62 -18.75 -1.52 -8.46
N GLY A 63 -18.91 -2.33 -9.50
CA GLY A 63 -19.27 -3.74 -9.39
C GLY A 63 -20.76 -4.03 -9.33
N ASP A 64 -21.61 -3.02 -9.48
CA ASP A 64 -23.06 -3.12 -9.45
C ASP A 64 -23.64 -3.64 -8.12
N TYR A 65 -24.96 -3.52 -7.99
CA TYR A 65 -25.68 -4.20 -6.92
C TYR A 65 -25.79 -5.69 -7.28
N PRO A 66 -25.34 -6.59 -6.40
CA PRO A 66 -25.17 -7.99 -6.72
C PRO A 66 -26.52 -8.69 -6.92
N ASN A 67 -26.53 -9.67 -7.81
CA ASN A 67 -27.67 -10.57 -8.04
C ASN A 67 -27.22 -12.05 -7.91
N SER A 68 -28.07 -13.01 -8.27
CA SER A 68 -27.74 -14.44 -8.18
C SER A 68 -26.45 -14.84 -8.92
N THR A 69 -26.06 -14.12 -9.98
CA THR A 69 -24.82 -14.38 -10.73
C THR A 69 -23.55 -14.00 -9.95
N ASP A 70 -23.68 -13.16 -8.91
CA ASP A 70 -22.56 -12.73 -8.07
C ASP A 70 -22.18 -13.74 -6.98
N ILE A 71 -23.05 -14.72 -6.69
CA ILE A 71 -22.87 -15.68 -5.58
C ILE A 71 -21.64 -16.55 -5.82
N ALA A 72 -21.56 -17.20 -6.98
CA ALA A 72 -20.46 -18.11 -7.33
C ALA A 72 -19.09 -17.41 -7.37
N PRO A 73 -18.88 -16.31 -8.12
CA PRO A 73 -17.59 -15.63 -8.13
C PRO A 73 -17.20 -15.08 -6.75
N SER A 74 -18.15 -14.53 -5.99
CA SER A 74 -17.86 -14.06 -4.62
C SER A 74 -17.42 -15.20 -3.70
N ALA A 75 -18.04 -16.38 -3.79
CA ALA A 75 -17.65 -17.54 -2.98
C ALA A 75 -16.24 -18.05 -3.31
N ILE A 76 -15.87 -18.03 -4.59
CA ILE A 76 -14.51 -18.40 -5.04
C ILE A 76 -13.48 -17.43 -4.47
N PHE A 77 -13.67 -16.12 -4.63
CA PHE A 77 -12.72 -15.13 -4.10
C PHE A 77 -12.66 -15.14 -2.57
N LEU A 78 -13.79 -15.36 -1.89
CA LEU A 78 -13.82 -15.56 -0.44
C LEU A 78 -12.89 -16.71 -0.02
N ALA A 79 -13.00 -17.87 -0.67
CA ALA A 79 -12.16 -19.02 -0.35
C ALA A 79 -10.67 -18.73 -0.63
N ILE A 80 -10.36 -18.09 -1.77
CA ILE A 80 -8.98 -17.73 -2.12
C ILE A 80 -8.38 -16.77 -1.09
N PHE A 81 -9.09 -15.70 -0.70
CA PHE A 81 -8.58 -14.76 0.29
C PHE A 81 -8.48 -15.37 1.70
N ALA A 82 -9.34 -16.32 2.05
CA ALA A 82 -9.21 -17.07 3.30
C ALA A 82 -7.91 -17.90 3.32
N ILE A 83 -7.58 -18.60 2.22
CA ILE A 83 -6.34 -19.38 2.08
C ILE A 83 -5.12 -18.46 2.13
N LEU A 84 -5.13 -17.35 1.39
CA LEU A 84 -4.04 -16.36 1.41
C LEU A 84 -3.86 -15.74 2.80
N GLY A 85 -4.96 -15.42 3.49
CA GLY A 85 -4.92 -14.92 4.86
C GLY A 85 -4.28 -15.91 5.82
N ALA A 86 -4.64 -17.20 5.72
CA ALA A 86 -4.01 -18.25 6.51
C ALA A 86 -2.50 -18.37 6.22
N ALA A 87 -2.08 -18.23 4.95
CA ALA A 87 -0.67 -18.24 4.57
C ALA A 87 0.11 -17.06 5.16
N HIS A 88 -0.43 -15.83 5.08
CA HIS A 88 0.19 -14.65 5.70
C HIS A 88 0.29 -14.77 7.22
N LEU A 89 -0.77 -15.28 7.88
CA LEU A 89 -0.76 -15.52 9.31
C LEU A 89 0.28 -16.57 9.70
N TYR A 90 0.37 -17.68 8.95
CA TYR A 90 1.37 -18.71 9.19
C TYR A 90 2.81 -18.16 9.11
N ILE A 91 3.12 -17.39 8.07
CA ILE A 91 4.44 -16.75 7.91
C ILE A 91 4.71 -15.83 9.10
N PHE A 92 3.77 -14.94 9.42
CA PHE A 92 3.92 -14.01 10.54
C PHE A 92 4.17 -14.73 11.88
N LEU A 93 3.37 -15.75 12.23
CA LEU A 93 3.55 -16.49 13.47
C LEU A 93 4.89 -17.21 13.52
N LYS A 94 5.33 -17.78 12.39
CA LYS A 94 6.62 -18.48 12.30
C LYS A 94 7.80 -17.53 12.41
N ASP A 95 7.77 -16.39 11.72
CA ASP A 95 8.81 -15.36 11.82
C ASP A 95 8.86 -14.78 13.24
N TYR A 96 7.69 -14.47 13.81
CA TYR A 96 7.59 -13.96 15.17
C TYR A 96 8.19 -14.92 16.20
N SER A 97 7.93 -16.22 16.06
CA SER A 97 8.50 -17.27 16.94
C SER A 97 10.03 -17.36 16.88
N ARG A 98 10.63 -16.88 15.78
CA ARG A 98 12.08 -16.89 15.53
C ARG A 98 12.77 -15.57 15.86
N GLY A 99 12.01 -14.55 16.29
CA GLY A 99 12.51 -13.22 16.63
C GLY A 99 12.33 -12.19 15.51
N HIS A 100 11.85 -12.59 14.33
CA HIS A 100 11.68 -11.69 13.18
C HIS A 100 10.31 -11.02 13.23
N ARG A 101 10.28 -9.78 13.69
CA ARG A 101 9.02 -9.03 13.90
C ARG A 101 8.65 -8.19 12.69
N PHE A 102 8.05 -8.82 11.69
CA PHE A 102 7.55 -8.11 10.50
C PHE A 102 6.03 -7.88 10.57
N TRP A 103 5.61 -6.82 11.28
CA TRP A 103 4.19 -6.49 11.50
C TRP A 103 3.36 -6.26 10.23
N ILE A 104 4.00 -5.89 9.13
CA ILE A 104 3.33 -5.74 7.83
C ILE A 104 2.68 -7.07 7.39
N SER A 105 3.30 -8.22 7.67
CA SER A 105 2.70 -9.53 7.34
C SER A 105 1.43 -9.80 8.14
N PHE A 106 1.36 -9.34 9.39
CA PHE A 106 0.13 -9.41 10.17
C PHE A 106 -0.96 -8.52 9.57
N GLY A 107 -0.61 -7.31 9.13
CA GLY A 107 -1.57 -6.45 8.44
C GLY A 107 -2.03 -7.02 7.10
N LEU A 108 -1.20 -7.80 6.38
CA LEU A 108 -1.63 -8.55 5.19
C LEU A 108 -2.69 -9.61 5.52
N PHE A 109 -2.56 -10.30 6.66
CA PHE A 109 -3.63 -11.17 7.16
C PHE A 109 -4.92 -10.39 7.44
N ILE A 110 -4.85 -9.25 8.13
CA ILE A 110 -6.03 -8.39 8.40
C ILE A 110 -6.68 -7.91 7.10
N TYR A 111 -5.87 -7.55 6.10
CA TYR A 111 -6.36 -7.23 4.76
C TYR A 111 -7.15 -8.39 4.14
N CYS A 112 -6.65 -9.64 4.24
CA CYS A 112 -7.36 -10.81 3.74
C CYS A 112 -8.68 -11.02 4.49
N VAL A 113 -8.72 -10.77 5.80
CA VAL A 113 -9.95 -10.80 6.60
C VAL A 113 -10.96 -9.77 6.08
N PHE A 114 -10.53 -8.54 5.76
CA PHE A 114 -11.41 -7.54 5.16
C PHE A 114 -11.98 -8.00 3.81
N ARG A 115 -11.18 -8.65 2.97
CA ARG A 115 -11.65 -9.24 1.71
C ARG A 115 -12.68 -10.34 1.94
N VAL A 116 -12.43 -11.25 2.89
CA VAL A 116 -13.38 -12.32 3.25
C VAL A 116 -14.72 -11.74 3.72
N ILE A 117 -14.70 -10.74 4.61
CA ILE A 117 -15.92 -10.04 5.07
C ILE A 117 -16.63 -9.37 3.89
N GLY A 118 -15.90 -8.64 3.05
CA GLY A 118 -16.46 -7.95 1.88
C GLY A 118 -17.20 -8.89 0.93
N PHE A 119 -16.59 -10.02 0.55
CA PHE A 119 -17.21 -11.03 -0.31
C PHE A 119 -18.32 -11.81 0.40
N ALA A 120 -18.20 -12.12 1.69
CA ALA A 120 -19.26 -12.79 2.45
C ALA A 120 -20.53 -11.93 2.51
N CYS A 121 -20.38 -10.64 2.81
CA CYS A 121 -21.47 -9.68 2.77
C CYS A 121 -22.02 -9.52 1.34
N ARG A 122 -21.18 -9.57 0.30
CA ARG A 122 -21.64 -9.53 -1.09
C ARG A 122 -22.53 -10.72 -1.45
N ILE A 123 -22.19 -11.93 -1.01
CA ILE A 123 -23.02 -13.14 -1.18
C ILE A 123 -24.36 -12.99 -0.46
N SER A 124 -24.35 -12.45 0.75
CA SER A 124 -25.59 -12.20 1.52
C SER A 124 -26.46 -11.14 0.85
N TRP A 125 -25.84 -10.08 0.31
CA TRP A 125 -26.52 -9.01 -0.42
C TRP A 125 -27.07 -9.47 -1.77
N ALA A 126 -26.40 -10.41 -2.44
CA ALA A 126 -26.86 -11.02 -3.69
C ALA A 126 -28.18 -11.79 -3.57
N LYS A 127 -28.49 -12.30 -2.37
CA LYS A 127 -29.76 -13.02 -2.09
C LYS A 127 -30.93 -12.08 -1.90
N ASP A 128 -30.66 -10.86 -1.44
CA ASP A 128 -31.66 -9.85 -1.13
C ASP A 128 -31.00 -8.47 -1.13
N VAL A 129 -31.18 -7.76 -2.25
CA VAL A 129 -30.59 -6.45 -2.53
C VAL A 129 -31.13 -5.35 -1.61
N LEU A 130 -32.28 -5.57 -0.95
CA LEU A 130 -32.88 -4.62 -0.02
C LEU A 130 -32.16 -4.59 1.33
N ARG A 131 -31.23 -5.52 1.59
CA ARG A 131 -30.37 -5.53 2.79
C ARG A 131 -29.27 -4.48 2.70
N ILE A 132 -29.67 -3.20 2.71
CA ILE A 132 -28.78 -2.04 2.53
C ILE A 132 -27.59 -2.08 3.49
N ASN A 133 -27.81 -2.40 4.78
CA ASN A 133 -26.73 -2.44 5.77
C ASN A 133 -25.64 -3.46 5.39
N THR A 134 -26.04 -4.65 4.94
CA THR A 134 -25.12 -5.68 4.44
C THR A 134 -24.40 -5.21 3.18
N GLY A 135 -25.10 -4.52 2.29
CA GLY A 135 -24.51 -3.91 1.10
C GLY A 135 -23.45 -2.86 1.44
N ILE A 136 -23.74 -1.93 2.33
CA ILE A 136 -22.77 -0.92 2.82
C ILE A 136 -21.54 -1.60 3.38
N VAL A 137 -21.71 -2.61 4.25
CA VAL A 137 -20.59 -3.38 4.83
C VAL A 137 -19.75 -4.03 3.72
N SER A 138 -20.38 -4.66 2.73
CA SER A 138 -19.67 -5.26 1.59
C SER A 138 -18.79 -4.24 0.86
N VAL A 139 -19.36 -3.10 0.45
CA VAL A 139 -18.63 -2.08 -0.31
C VAL A 139 -17.51 -1.46 0.53
N VAL A 140 -17.77 -1.16 1.81
CA VAL A 140 -16.79 -0.58 2.72
C VAL A 140 -15.59 -1.51 2.92
N PHE A 141 -15.80 -2.78 3.24
CA PHE A 141 -14.70 -3.73 3.44
C PHE A 141 -13.95 -4.04 2.14
N SER A 142 -14.64 -4.09 1.00
CA SER A 142 -14.01 -4.17 -0.33
C SER A 142 -13.19 -2.92 -0.68
N GLN A 143 -13.50 -1.77 -0.07
CA GLN A 143 -12.77 -0.53 -0.32
C GLN A 143 -11.58 -0.31 0.60
N VAL A 144 -11.76 -0.53 1.91
CA VAL A 144 -10.72 -0.33 2.92
C VAL A 144 -9.51 -1.23 2.66
N SER A 145 -9.75 -2.44 2.15
CA SER A 145 -8.70 -3.38 1.75
C SER A 145 -7.77 -2.82 0.65
N VAL A 146 -8.30 -2.18 -0.39
CA VAL A 146 -7.46 -1.52 -1.43
C VAL A 146 -6.62 -0.40 -0.83
N LEU A 147 -7.22 0.41 0.05
CA LEU A 147 -6.53 1.52 0.69
C LEU A 147 -5.36 1.03 1.54
N TYR A 148 -5.55 -0.07 2.29
CA TYR A 148 -4.47 -0.72 3.03
C TYR A 148 -3.32 -1.13 2.10
N MET A 149 -3.60 -1.72 0.94
CA MET A 149 -2.57 -2.13 -0.02
C MET A 149 -1.80 -0.94 -0.61
N ASN A 150 -2.47 0.18 -0.86
CA ASN A 150 -1.78 1.42 -1.26
C ASN A 150 -0.83 1.92 -0.16
N VAL A 151 -1.27 1.86 1.11
CA VAL A 151 -0.44 2.27 2.26
C VAL A 151 0.79 1.38 2.36
N LEU A 152 0.59 0.07 2.23
CA LEU A 152 1.68 -0.90 2.20
C LEU A 152 2.67 -0.56 1.08
N CYS A 153 2.19 -0.34 -0.15
CA CYS A 153 3.05 -0.05 -1.28
C CYS A 153 3.91 1.21 -1.06
N MET A 154 3.33 2.26 -0.47
CA MET A 154 4.05 3.46 -0.07
C MET A 154 5.10 3.17 1.02
N ILE A 155 4.78 2.37 2.05
CA ILE A 155 5.75 1.94 3.07
C ILE A 155 6.92 1.21 2.43
N LEU A 156 6.67 0.26 1.52
CA LEU A 156 7.73 -0.48 0.83
C LEU A 156 8.58 0.44 -0.06
N GLY A 157 7.96 1.38 -0.77
CA GLY A 157 8.66 2.41 -1.57
C GLY A 157 9.54 3.32 -0.70
N HIS A 158 9.06 3.73 0.47
CA HIS A 158 9.85 4.50 1.43
C HIS A 158 11.07 3.69 1.92
N ARG A 159 10.92 2.39 2.19
CA ARG A 159 12.05 1.53 2.57
C ARG A 159 13.14 1.45 1.49
N ILE A 160 12.75 1.38 0.21
CA ILE A 160 13.68 1.42 -0.92
C ILE A 160 14.35 2.80 -1.01
N PHE A 161 13.58 3.86 -0.85
CA PHE A 161 14.10 5.23 -0.87
C PHE A 161 15.16 5.42 0.22
N THR A 162 14.89 5.02 1.46
CA THR A 162 15.84 5.13 2.58
C THR A 162 17.06 4.23 2.41
N TRP A 163 16.94 3.08 1.75
CA TRP A 163 18.11 2.27 1.39
C TRP A 163 19.02 2.96 0.36
N ARG A 164 18.41 3.67 -0.60
CA ARG A 164 19.14 4.35 -1.68
C ARG A 164 19.71 5.71 -1.26
N HIS A 165 18.96 6.45 -0.44
CA HIS A 165 19.27 7.79 0.07
C HIS A 165 19.11 7.84 1.60
N PRO A 166 19.97 7.16 2.38
CA PRO A 166 19.86 7.13 3.84
C PRO A 166 19.83 8.51 4.48
N GLU A 167 20.62 9.45 3.94
CA GLU A 167 20.70 10.85 4.38
C GLU A 167 19.37 11.58 4.34
N THR A 168 18.55 11.30 3.32
CA THR A 168 17.24 11.94 3.14
C THR A 168 16.12 11.11 3.76
N GLY A 169 16.13 9.79 3.56
CA GLY A 169 15.10 8.89 4.08
C GLY A 169 15.04 8.87 5.61
N ALA A 170 16.15 9.14 6.30
CA ALA A 170 16.15 9.28 7.75
C ALA A 170 15.96 10.72 8.25
N ALA A 171 15.92 11.72 7.35
CA ALA A 171 15.79 13.12 7.76
C ALA A 171 14.43 13.38 8.42
N SER A 172 14.41 14.19 9.48
CA SER A 172 13.20 14.46 10.26
C SER A 172 12.12 15.16 9.44
N TRP A 173 12.49 16.09 8.55
CA TRP A 173 11.53 16.78 7.68
C TRP A 173 10.91 15.82 6.66
N PHE A 174 11.70 14.90 6.10
CA PHE A 174 11.23 13.92 5.12
C PHE A 174 10.27 12.95 5.80
N ASN A 175 10.64 12.42 6.97
CA ASN A 175 9.76 11.60 7.78
C ASN A 175 8.48 12.33 8.19
N ALA A 176 8.55 13.63 8.52
CA ALA A 176 7.36 14.43 8.82
C ALA A 176 6.42 14.55 7.60
N ILE A 177 6.95 14.82 6.40
CA ILE A 177 6.16 14.86 5.16
C ILE A 177 5.51 13.49 4.90
N ILE A 178 6.28 12.41 4.99
CA ILE A 178 5.79 11.04 4.80
C ILE A 178 4.71 10.70 5.84
N SER A 179 4.89 11.08 7.10
CA SER A 179 3.88 10.92 8.17
C SER A 179 2.61 11.72 7.89
N VAL A 180 2.71 12.96 7.39
CA VAL A 180 1.53 13.75 7.00
C VAL A 180 0.78 13.07 5.86
N ILE A 181 1.48 12.54 4.86
CA ILE A 181 0.88 11.78 3.76
C ILE A 181 0.19 10.51 4.30
N TYR A 182 0.78 9.82 5.29
CA TYR A 182 0.12 8.69 5.97
C TYR A 182 -1.11 9.11 6.78
N LEU A 183 -1.13 10.29 7.41
CA LEU A 183 -2.34 10.75 8.12
C LEU A 183 -3.44 11.16 7.14
N LEU A 184 -3.08 11.71 5.98
CA LEU A 184 -4.03 12.12 4.95
C LEU A 184 -4.83 10.91 4.40
N ILE A 185 -4.23 9.71 4.34
CA ILE A 185 -4.95 8.51 3.90
C ILE A 185 -6.11 8.15 4.85
N CYS A 186 -5.98 8.38 6.16
CA CYS A 186 -7.06 8.14 7.12
C CYS A 186 -8.27 9.03 6.80
N GLY A 187 -8.03 10.29 6.42
CA GLY A 187 -9.08 11.20 5.94
C GLY A 187 -9.72 10.72 4.64
N VAL A 188 -8.93 10.24 3.68
CA VAL A 188 -9.44 9.67 2.42
C VAL A 188 -10.27 8.41 2.67
N VAL A 189 -9.84 7.53 3.58
CA VAL A 189 -10.60 6.34 4.00
C VAL A 189 -11.94 6.76 4.60
N ALA A 190 -11.94 7.70 5.54
CA ALA A 190 -13.16 8.19 6.18
C ALA A 190 -14.14 8.80 5.14
N MET A 191 -13.65 9.68 4.27
CA MET A 191 -14.45 10.26 3.19
C MET A 191 -14.99 9.21 2.22
N ALA A 192 -14.20 8.17 1.90
CA ALA A 192 -14.66 7.09 1.04
C ALA A 192 -15.78 6.28 1.69
N ILE A 193 -15.67 5.93 2.98
CA ILE A 193 -16.68 5.19 3.73
C ILE A 193 -17.98 5.99 3.84
N VAL A 194 -17.87 7.24 4.29
CA VAL A 194 -19.00 8.18 4.39
C VAL A 194 -19.62 8.40 3.02
N GLY A 195 -18.78 8.53 1.99
CA GLY A 195 -19.12 8.62 0.58
C GLY A 195 -19.68 7.34 -0.06
N GLN A 196 -19.87 6.28 0.73
CA GLN A 196 -20.64 5.11 0.31
C GLN A 196 -21.92 5.02 1.12
N ALA A 197 -21.89 5.31 2.43
CA ALA A 197 -23.04 5.12 3.30
C ALA A 197 -24.12 6.22 3.18
N ILE A 198 -23.73 7.51 3.09
CA ILE A 198 -24.67 8.63 3.23
C ILE A 198 -25.86 8.57 2.25
N PRO A 199 -25.66 8.37 0.93
CA PRO A 199 -26.77 8.41 -0.03
C PRO A 199 -27.78 7.27 0.16
N TYR A 200 -27.35 6.14 0.72
CA TYR A 200 -28.24 5.02 1.00
C TYR A 200 -29.05 5.21 2.29
N LEU A 201 -28.51 5.97 3.24
CA LEU A 201 -29.11 6.14 4.56
C LEU A 201 -29.95 7.41 4.69
N TYR A 202 -29.56 8.50 4.03
CA TYR A 202 -30.17 9.82 4.27
C TYR A 202 -30.64 10.48 2.97
N PHE A 203 -31.81 11.12 3.05
CA PHE A 203 -32.27 12.05 2.02
C PHE A 203 -31.41 13.31 2.03
N LEU A 204 -30.90 13.73 0.87
CA LEU A 204 -30.08 14.93 0.73
C LEU A 204 -30.82 15.96 -0.10
N SER A 205 -30.74 17.24 0.26
CA SER A 205 -31.20 18.31 -0.63
C SER A 205 -30.36 18.34 -1.92
N PRO A 206 -30.89 18.85 -3.04
CA PRO A 206 -30.14 18.97 -4.30
C PRO A 206 -28.78 19.68 -4.16
N GLU A 207 -28.71 20.70 -3.30
CA GLU A 207 -27.48 21.41 -3.02
C GLU A 207 -26.48 20.54 -2.24
N ASN A 208 -26.94 19.85 -1.19
CA ASN A 208 -26.08 18.95 -0.40
C ASN A 208 -25.63 17.74 -1.23
N TRP A 209 -26.47 17.27 -2.15
CA TRP A 209 -26.13 16.23 -3.11
C TRP A 209 -24.99 16.65 -4.04
N ALA A 210 -25.08 17.85 -4.61
CA ALA A 210 -24.01 18.38 -5.47
C ALA A 210 -22.69 18.57 -4.70
N ARG A 211 -22.74 19.05 -3.45
CA ARG A 211 -21.57 19.17 -2.57
C ARG A 211 -20.98 17.79 -2.25
N TYR A 212 -21.82 16.82 -1.93
CA TYR A 212 -21.45 15.44 -1.67
C TYR A 212 -20.71 14.81 -2.86
N GLN A 213 -21.25 14.94 -4.08
CA GLN A 213 -20.61 14.41 -5.28
C GLN A 213 -19.21 15.01 -5.51
N LYS A 214 -19.00 16.30 -5.21
CA LYS A 214 -17.67 16.93 -5.28
C LYS A 214 -16.70 16.32 -4.26
N VAL A 215 -17.15 16.05 -3.04
CA VAL A 215 -16.33 15.40 -2.00
C VAL A 215 -15.92 13.98 -2.41
N VAL A 216 -16.85 13.17 -2.91
CA VAL A 216 -16.55 11.80 -3.34
C VAL A 216 -15.59 11.79 -4.54
N LYS A 217 -15.77 12.70 -5.51
CA LYS A 217 -14.84 12.88 -6.64
C LYS A 217 -13.44 13.29 -6.19
N ALA A 218 -13.34 14.24 -5.25
CA ALA A 218 -12.07 14.67 -4.67
C ALA A 218 -11.38 13.51 -3.92
N ALA A 219 -12.11 12.77 -3.10
CA ALA A 219 -11.57 11.59 -2.40
C ALA A 219 -11.06 10.51 -3.37
N ALA A 220 -11.75 10.30 -4.50
CA ALA A 220 -11.31 9.37 -5.53
C ALA A 220 -9.99 9.81 -6.19
N ILE A 221 -9.83 11.11 -6.51
CA ILE A 221 -8.58 11.67 -7.03
C ILE A 221 -7.45 11.54 -6.00
N LEU A 222 -7.70 11.88 -4.74
CA LEU A 222 -6.69 11.76 -3.67
C LEU A 222 -6.23 10.30 -3.51
N ASN A 223 -7.15 9.34 -3.60
CA ASN A 223 -6.79 7.93 -3.58
C ASN A 223 -5.93 7.52 -4.78
N LEU A 224 -6.18 8.08 -5.98
CA LEU A 224 -5.37 7.81 -7.17
C LEU A 224 -3.95 8.36 -7.03
N LEU A 225 -3.81 9.59 -6.53
CA LEU A 225 -2.50 10.18 -6.22
C LEU A 225 -1.75 9.35 -5.19
N TYR A 226 -2.47 8.81 -4.21
CA TYR A 226 -1.89 7.95 -3.18
C TYR A 226 -1.41 6.60 -3.74
N ALA A 227 -2.18 5.97 -4.64
CA ALA A 227 -1.77 4.74 -5.32
C ALA A 227 -0.46 4.92 -6.14
N LEU A 228 -0.22 6.14 -6.64
CA LEU A 228 1.01 6.51 -7.34
C LEU A 228 2.19 6.81 -6.40
N ALA A 229 1.97 7.01 -5.09
CA ALA A 229 3.01 7.46 -4.17
C ALA A 229 4.17 6.45 -4.02
N GLY A 230 3.87 5.14 -4.00
CA GLY A 230 4.89 4.09 -3.96
C GLY A 230 5.81 4.13 -5.18
N LEU A 231 5.23 4.26 -6.37
CA LEU A 231 5.96 4.42 -7.62
C LEU A 231 6.77 5.72 -7.63
N ALA A 232 6.17 6.83 -7.20
CA ALA A 232 6.84 8.12 -7.12
C ALA A 232 8.09 8.08 -6.22
N LEU A 233 8.04 7.40 -5.07
CA LEU A 233 9.20 7.23 -4.18
C LEU A 233 10.33 6.40 -4.83
N VAL A 234 9.98 5.33 -5.54
CA VAL A 234 10.97 4.54 -6.29
C VAL A 234 11.57 5.35 -7.42
N THR A 235 10.76 6.07 -8.20
CA THR A 235 11.25 6.97 -9.26
C THR A 235 12.15 8.06 -8.67
N LEU A 236 11.76 8.67 -7.57
CA LEU A 236 12.58 9.67 -6.87
C LEU A 236 13.92 9.08 -6.41
N ALA A 237 13.92 7.84 -5.92
CA ALA A 237 15.14 7.17 -5.48
C ALA A 237 16.15 6.96 -6.63
N TYR A 238 15.70 6.71 -7.86
CA TYR A 238 16.60 6.41 -8.99
C TYR A 238 16.87 7.61 -9.91
N THR A 239 16.08 8.68 -9.83
CA THR A 239 16.33 9.92 -10.59
C THR A 239 17.51 10.72 -10.04
N PHE A 240 17.69 10.71 -8.71
CA PHE A 240 18.78 11.41 -8.04
C PHE A 240 19.91 10.44 -7.64
N LYS A 241 21.16 10.89 -7.73
CA LYS A 241 22.31 10.15 -7.19
C LYS A 241 22.34 10.28 -5.66
N PRO A 242 22.74 9.25 -4.89
CA PRO A 242 22.89 9.37 -3.45
C PRO A 242 23.86 10.49 -3.08
N GLY A 243 23.58 11.18 -1.98
CA GLY A 243 24.34 12.35 -1.53
C GLY A 243 24.02 13.64 -2.28
N SER A 244 23.18 13.62 -3.32
CA SER A 244 22.76 14.85 -4.02
C SER A 244 21.63 15.60 -3.32
N ILE A 245 20.84 14.90 -2.49
CA ILE A 245 19.73 15.47 -1.75
C ILE A 245 20.21 15.75 -0.32
N ASP A 246 20.42 17.03 -0.01
CA ASP A 246 20.87 17.43 1.32
C ASP A 246 19.74 17.23 2.34
N HIS A 247 20.04 16.55 3.45
CA HIS A 247 19.18 16.41 4.63
C HIS A 247 18.73 17.76 5.23
N ARG A 248 19.38 18.88 4.87
CA ARG A 248 19.06 20.24 5.32
C ARG A 248 18.14 20.95 4.31
N LEU A 249 16.84 20.83 4.51
CA LEU A 249 15.86 21.66 3.82
C LEU A 249 15.89 23.08 4.41
N TRP A 250 15.92 24.12 3.55
CA TRP A 250 15.83 25.56 3.88
C TRP A 250 17.14 26.25 4.36
N ARG A 251 17.67 27.18 3.53
CA ARG A 251 18.62 28.27 3.90
C ARG A 251 20.00 27.90 4.49
N MET A 252 20.50 26.68 4.36
CA MET A 252 21.89 26.37 4.74
C MET A 252 22.83 26.29 3.53
N PRO A 253 24.09 26.77 3.63
CA PRO A 253 25.07 26.58 2.57
C PRO A 253 25.30 25.08 2.35
N LYS A 254 25.45 24.67 1.08
CA LYS A 254 25.81 23.30 0.72
C LYS A 254 27.01 22.88 1.55
N MET A 255 26.85 21.83 2.37
CA MET A 255 28.02 21.25 3.04
C MET A 255 28.98 20.76 1.95
N GLN A 256 30.29 20.96 2.16
CA GLN A 256 31.31 20.19 1.43
C GLN A 256 30.87 18.72 1.49
N ALA A 257 30.92 18.04 0.35
CA ALA A 257 30.61 16.62 0.27
C ALA A 257 31.38 15.93 1.40
N LYS A 258 30.66 15.40 2.40
CA LYS A 258 31.31 14.51 3.35
C LYS A 258 31.84 13.34 2.52
N ASP A 259 33.07 12.93 2.77
CA ASP A 259 33.66 11.77 2.10
C ASP A 259 32.78 10.51 2.26
N PHE A 260 31.95 10.47 3.33
CA PHE A 260 31.03 9.37 3.62
C PHE A 260 29.63 9.85 4.06
N LEU A 261 28.60 9.19 3.53
CA LEU A 261 27.20 9.32 3.95
C LEU A 261 26.97 8.73 5.36
N PRO A 262 25.84 9.04 6.03
CA PRO A 262 25.56 8.54 7.37
C PRO A 262 25.67 7.02 7.47
N PRO A 263 26.17 6.49 8.60
CA PRO A 263 26.40 5.06 8.74
C PRO A 263 25.10 4.27 8.67
N THR A 264 25.15 3.11 8.02
CA THR A 264 23.98 2.26 7.79
C THR A 264 24.18 0.86 8.37
N ILE A 265 23.08 0.20 8.75
CA ILE A 265 23.05 -1.20 9.18
C ILE A 265 21.98 -1.98 8.40
N GLN A 266 22.36 -3.15 7.91
CA GLN A 266 21.53 -4.11 7.19
C GLN A 266 21.40 -5.43 7.96
N PRO A 267 20.28 -6.15 7.81
CA PRO A 267 20.11 -7.47 8.39
C PRO A 267 20.81 -8.54 7.54
N THR A 268 22.08 -8.80 7.84
CA THR A 268 22.94 -9.77 7.11
C THR A 268 22.67 -11.23 7.42
N TRP A 269 21.85 -11.52 8.43
CA TRP A 269 21.43 -12.89 8.77
C TRP A 269 20.32 -13.43 7.85
N ILE A 270 19.84 -12.64 6.89
CA ILE A 270 18.80 -13.03 5.93
C ILE A 270 19.47 -13.46 4.62
N GLU A 271 19.89 -14.72 4.56
CA GLU A 271 20.68 -15.28 3.46
C GLU A 271 19.86 -15.63 2.22
N SER A 272 18.53 -15.70 2.33
CA SER A 272 17.66 -16.10 1.22
C SER A 272 16.24 -15.58 1.39
N THR A 273 15.49 -15.57 0.30
CA THR A 273 14.05 -15.25 0.27
C THR A 273 13.25 -16.36 -0.39
N GLY A 274 13.75 -17.60 -0.32
CA GLY A 274 13.01 -18.77 -0.80
C GLY A 274 11.71 -18.96 -0.03
N LEU A 275 10.68 -19.51 -0.69
CA LEU A 275 9.34 -19.65 -0.11
C LEU A 275 9.34 -20.39 1.25
N PHE A 276 10.21 -21.39 1.40
CA PHE A 276 10.35 -22.20 2.61
C PHE A 276 11.54 -21.82 3.49
N TYR A 277 12.30 -20.79 3.11
CA TYR A 277 13.41 -20.30 3.91
C TYR A 277 12.89 -19.51 5.11
N PHE A 278 13.47 -19.74 6.27
CA PHE A 278 13.20 -18.97 7.47
C PHE A 278 14.52 -18.79 8.22
N PRO A 279 14.89 -17.56 8.63
CA PRO A 279 16.11 -17.30 9.36
C PRO A 279 16.25 -18.17 10.62
N ARG A 280 17.49 -18.40 11.06
CA ARG A 280 17.76 -19.21 12.26
C ARG A 280 17.30 -18.44 13.50
N ARG A 281 16.76 -19.16 14.49
CA ARG A 281 16.30 -18.56 15.74
C ARG A 281 17.50 -17.93 16.47
N GLY A 282 17.37 -16.66 16.85
CA GLY A 282 18.45 -15.92 17.52
C GLY A 282 19.58 -15.44 16.60
N SER A 283 19.43 -15.53 15.27
CA SER A 283 20.42 -14.98 14.31
C SER A 283 20.42 -13.45 14.23
N GLN A 284 19.38 -12.79 14.74
CA GLN A 284 19.31 -11.35 14.82
C GLN A 284 20.31 -10.82 15.84
N ILE A 285 21.16 -9.90 15.39
CA ILE A 285 22.12 -9.20 16.25
C ILE A 285 21.36 -8.07 16.96
N PRO A 286 21.21 -8.10 18.30
CA PRO A 286 20.50 -7.05 19.02
C PRO A 286 21.35 -5.79 19.10
N ILE A 287 20.79 -4.65 18.66
CA ILE A 287 21.43 -3.35 18.81
C ILE A 287 21.19 -2.87 20.26
N LEU A 288 22.27 -2.57 20.98
CA LEU A 288 22.21 -2.10 22.35
C LEU A 288 22.33 -0.58 22.43
N LYS A 289 21.68 0.05 23.42
CA LYS A 289 21.90 1.47 23.72
C LYS A 289 23.32 1.70 24.22
N GLY A 290 23.98 2.75 23.74
CA GLY A 290 25.39 3.06 23.99
C GLY A 290 26.36 2.42 22.99
N ASP A 291 25.88 1.55 22.10
CA ASP A 291 26.67 0.97 21.02
C ASP A 291 26.87 1.99 19.88
N ARG A 292 27.95 1.86 19.10
CA ARG A 292 28.21 2.67 17.89
C ARG A 292 27.07 2.54 16.88
N LEU A 293 26.45 1.35 16.85
CA LEU A 293 25.32 1.01 15.97
C LEU A 293 24.00 1.69 16.37
N GLU A 294 23.89 2.27 17.56
CA GLU A 294 22.65 2.92 18.02
C GLU A 294 22.21 4.06 17.07
N LYS A 295 23.19 4.81 16.53
CA LYS A 295 22.95 5.95 15.66
C LYS A 295 22.94 5.59 14.17
N ALA A 296 23.19 4.33 13.82
CA ALA A 296 23.21 3.89 12.43
C ALA A 296 21.79 3.84 11.84
N ILE A 297 21.67 4.25 10.58
CA ILE A 297 20.41 4.20 9.85
C ILE A 297 20.15 2.75 9.44
N ARG A 298 19.01 2.23 9.88
CA ARG A 298 18.59 0.86 9.56
C ARG A 298 17.94 0.84 8.19
N VAL A 299 18.42 -0.05 7.33
CA VAL A 299 17.90 -0.22 5.98
C VAL A 299 17.58 -1.69 5.72
N ILE A 300 16.87 -1.96 4.63
CA ILE A 300 16.45 -3.31 4.23
C ILE A 300 17.65 -4.19 3.85
N PRO A 301 17.53 -5.54 3.94
CA PRO A 301 18.59 -6.41 3.46
C PRO A 301 18.78 -6.25 1.96
N SER A 302 20.03 -6.13 1.54
CA SER A 302 20.39 -6.15 0.14
C SER A 302 21.75 -6.81 -0.01
N ARG A 303 21.95 -7.51 -1.13
CA ARG A 303 23.27 -7.92 -1.57
C ARG A 303 24.10 -6.74 -2.08
N GLU A 304 23.43 -5.72 -2.61
CA GLU A 304 24.06 -4.50 -3.07
C GLU A 304 24.31 -3.54 -1.90
N ALA A 305 25.43 -2.82 -1.94
CA ALA A 305 25.76 -1.85 -0.90
C ALA A 305 24.75 -0.69 -0.88
N PRO A 306 24.27 -0.25 0.30
CA PRO A 306 23.42 0.93 0.42
C PRO A 306 24.07 2.16 -0.21
N ALA A 307 23.25 3.06 -0.74
CA ALA A 307 23.73 4.30 -1.39
C ALA A 307 24.86 4.09 -2.42
N SER A 308 24.90 2.96 -3.13
CA SER A 308 26.01 2.60 -4.04
C SER A 308 27.39 2.53 -3.37
N GLY A 309 27.46 2.19 -2.08
CA GLY A 309 28.72 2.08 -1.34
C GLY A 309 29.26 3.41 -0.80
N LEU A 310 28.48 4.50 -0.88
CA LEU A 310 28.86 5.81 -0.35
C LEU A 310 28.65 5.94 1.17
N THR A 311 28.05 4.94 1.82
CA THR A 311 27.83 4.93 3.27
C THR A 311 28.89 4.10 3.98
N ASN A 312 29.25 4.50 5.20
CA ASN A 312 30.00 3.65 6.12
C ASN A 312 29.06 2.56 6.67
N SER A 313 28.84 1.51 5.88
CA SER A 313 28.08 0.34 6.29
C SER A 313 28.80 -0.38 7.43
N HIS A 314 28.12 -0.56 8.55
CA HIS A 314 28.63 -1.38 9.67
C HIS A 314 28.27 -2.87 9.51
N SER A 315 27.63 -3.21 8.39
CA SER A 315 27.28 -4.58 8.05
C SER A 315 28.30 -5.17 7.09
N PRO A 316 28.79 -6.40 7.34
CA PRO A 316 29.70 -7.07 6.43
C PRO A 316 29.05 -7.33 5.08
N ASP A 317 29.87 -7.56 4.05
CA ASP A 317 29.41 -7.83 2.70
C ASP A 317 28.45 -9.02 2.64
N HIS A 318 27.22 -8.76 2.18
CA HIS A 318 26.13 -9.72 2.21
C HIS A 318 25.85 -10.30 0.81
N THR A 319 26.84 -10.96 0.23
CA THR A 319 26.81 -11.41 -1.18
C THR A 319 25.72 -12.44 -1.50
N SER A 320 25.26 -13.21 -0.52
CA SER A 320 24.17 -14.19 -0.65
C SER A 320 22.77 -13.60 -0.43
N GLY A 321 22.68 -12.34 0.02
CA GLY A 321 21.43 -11.70 0.40
C GLY A 321 20.43 -11.44 -0.73
N PRO A 322 19.21 -11.00 -0.39
CA PRO A 322 18.23 -10.60 -1.38
C PRO A 322 18.72 -9.43 -2.25
N SER A 323 18.41 -9.45 -3.55
CA SER A 323 18.71 -8.32 -4.42
C SER A 323 17.70 -7.18 -4.25
N ILE A 324 18.21 -5.93 -4.25
CA ILE A 324 17.38 -4.72 -4.27
C ILE A 324 16.54 -4.63 -5.55
N ARG A 325 17.04 -5.17 -6.67
CA ARG A 325 16.32 -5.11 -7.97
C ARG A 325 14.97 -5.82 -7.87
N THR A 326 14.92 -6.97 -7.20
CA THR A 326 13.67 -7.69 -7.00
C THR A 326 12.72 -6.91 -6.09
N ALA A 327 13.22 -6.25 -5.04
CA ALA A 327 12.39 -5.40 -4.18
C ALA A 327 11.78 -4.23 -4.98
N VAL A 328 12.55 -3.59 -5.85
CA VAL A 328 12.06 -2.56 -6.78
C VAL A 328 10.99 -3.09 -7.71
N ILE A 329 11.22 -4.24 -8.36
CA ILE A 329 10.25 -4.88 -9.27
C ILE A 329 8.94 -5.20 -8.54
N VAL A 330 9.01 -5.66 -7.28
CA VAL A 330 7.82 -5.90 -6.44
C VAL A 330 7.04 -4.60 -6.25
N VAL A 331 7.68 -3.53 -5.78
CA VAL A 331 6.97 -2.27 -5.51
C VAL A 331 6.41 -1.63 -6.79
N VAL A 332 7.15 -1.67 -7.89
CA VAL A 332 6.68 -1.15 -9.19
C VAL A 332 5.48 -1.96 -9.69
N SER A 333 5.56 -3.29 -9.69
CA SER A 333 4.45 -4.16 -10.11
C SER A 333 3.20 -3.93 -9.27
N LEU A 334 3.35 -3.85 -7.94
CA LEU A 334 2.25 -3.56 -7.02
C LEU A 334 1.64 -2.18 -7.29
N SER A 335 2.47 -1.15 -7.44
CA SER A 335 2.00 0.22 -7.69
C SER A 335 1.20 0.30 -8.98
N LEU A 336 1.65 -0.35 -10.05
CA LEU A 336 0.97 -0.33 -11.36
C LEU A 336 -0.42 -0.99 -11.28
N ILE A 337 -0.50 -2.18 -10.68
CA ILE A 337 -1.77 -2.90 -10.53
C ILE A 337 -2.74 -2.12 -9.64
N LEU A 338 -2.27 -1.64 -8.48
CA LEU A 338 -3.10 -0.91 -7.53
C LEU A 338 -3.55 0.46 -8.07
N THR A 339 -2.70 1.15 -8.84
CA THR A 339 -3.07 2.38 -9.54
C THR A 339 -4.20 2.11 -10.53
N MET A 340 -4.11 1.00 -11.28
CA MET A 340 -5.16 0.62 -12.21
C MET A 340 -6.48 0.31 -11.48
N ASN A 341 -6.45 -0.43 -10.36
CA ASN A 341 -7.63 -0.66 -9.52
C ASN A 341 -8.34 0.64 -9.12
N VAL A 342 -7.56 1.65 -8.71
CA VAL A 342 -8.11 2.94 -8.30
C VAL A 342 -8.59 3.75 -9.51
N ALA A 343 -7.91 3.70 -10.65
CA ALA A 343 -8.29 4.43 -11.86
C ALA A 343 -9.70 4.03 -12.36
N PHE A 344 -10.02 2.73 -12.37
CA PHE A 344 -11.36 2.26 -12.73
C PHE A 344 -12.43 2.73 -11.74
N ARG A 345 -12.08 2.81 -10.46
CA ARG A 345 -13.00 3.36 -9.45
C ARG A 345 -13.20 4.87 -9.62
N VAL A 346 -12.14 5.61 -9.93
CA VAL A 346 -12.26 7.04 -10.28
C VAL A 346 -13.20 7.19 -11.47
N ALA A 347 -13.04 6.40 -12.53
CA ALA A 347 -13.94 6.43 -13.68
C ALA A 347 -15.42 6.17 -13.30
N ALA A 348 -15.68 5.21 -12.41
CA ALA A 348 -17.02 4.94 -11.89
C ALA A 348 -17.61 6.14 -11.12
N VAL A 349 -16.82 6.78 -10.24
CA VAL A 349 -17.25 7.93 -9.43
C VAL A 349 -17.54 9.17 -10.30
N PHE A 350 -16.81 9.34 -11.40
CA PHE A 350 -17.02 10.46 -12.32
C PHE A 350 -18.19 10.24 -13.28
N THR A 351 -18.66 9.00 -13.42
CA THR A 351 -19.83 8.66 -14.24
C THR A 351 -21.10 8.93 -13.45
N VAL A 352 -21.72 10.11 -13.67
CA VAL A 352 -22.93 10.56 -12.94
C VAL A 352 -24.23 10.06 -13.60
N LYS A 353 -24.20 8.91 -14.26
CA LYS A 353 -25.39 8.34 -14.91
C LYS A 353 -26.13 7.42 -13.93
N PRO A 354 -27.48 7.39 -13.94
CA PRO A 354 -28.26 6.34 -13.27
C PRO A 354 -27.81 4.96 -13.73
N ARG A 355 -28.01 3.93 -12.88
CA ARG A 355 -27.61 2.54 -13.17
C ARG A 355 -28.15 2.09 -14.53
N GLY A 356 -29.46 2.18 -14.75
CA GLY A 356 -30.14 1.87 -15.99
C GLY A 356 -30.16 3.06 -16.94
N GLY A 357 -29.88 2.83 -18.22
CA GLY A 357 -30.30 3.77 -19.27
C GLY A 357 -31.79 3.90 -19.19
N GLY A 358 -32.35 5.08 -19.46
CA GLY A 358 -33.79 5.38 -19.40
C GLY A 358 -34.69 4.47 -20.27
N THR A 359 -34.18 3.36 -20.79
CA THR A 359 -34.90 2.28 -21.45
C THR A 359 -35.12 1.11 -20.48
N PRO A 360 -36.38 0.69 -20.26
CA PRO A 360 -36.70 -0.53 -19.52
C PRO A 360 -35.93 -1.73 -20.09
N GLY A 361 -35.22 -2.47 -19.24
CA GLY A 361 -34.44 -3.65 -19.63
C GLY A 361 -32.98 -3.39 -20.04
N SER A 362 -32.48 -2.14 -20.06
CA SER A 362 -31.05 -1.87 -20.21
C SER A 362 -30.34 -1.94 -18.86
N HIS A 363 -29.51 -2.97 -18.65
CA HIS A 363 -29.05 -3.33 -17.31
C HIS A 363 -28.05 -2.31 -16.72
N LEU A 364 -27.18 -1.72 -17.55
CA LEU A 364 -26.13 -0.78 -17.15
C LEU A 364 -25.84 0.28 -18.23
N ASN A 365 -25.84 1.55 -17.84
CA ASN A 365 -25.51 2.70 -18.71
C ASN A 365 -24.03 2.86 -19.07
N ALA A 366 -23.14 2.23 -18.30
CA ALA A 366 -21.72 2.35 -18.47
C ALA A 366 -21.04 1.04 -18.09
N TRP A 367 -20.12 0.61 -18.94
CA TRP A 367 -19.44 -0.67 -18.80
C TRP A 367 -18.63 -0.79 -17.49
N VAL A 368 -18.20 0.35 -16.93
CA VAL A 368 -17.42 0.43 -15.68
C VAL A 368 -18.17 -0.09 -14.46
N PHE A 369 -19.50 -0.13 -14.52
CA PHE A 369 -20.34 -0.58 -13.43
C PHE A 369 -20.61 -2.09 -13.48
N HIS A 370 -20.30 -2.81 -14.57
CA HIS A 370 -20.57 -4.24 -14.64
C HIS A 370 -19.89 -5.02 -13.51
N ASN A 371 -20.59 -6.02 -12.98
CA ASN A 371 -20.10 -6.89 -11.92
C ASN A 371 -18.75 -7.57 -12.24
N TYR A 372 -18.52 -7.97 -13.50
CA TYR A 372 -17.24 -8.58 -13.91
C TYR A 372 -16.06 -7.62 -13.74
N VAL A 373 -16.23 -6.30 -13.89
CA VAL A 373 -15.16 -5.31 -13.68
C VAL A 373 -14.68 -5.33 -12.23
N PHE A 374 -15.62 -5.50 -11.29
CA PHE A 374 -15.28 -5.66 -9.88
C PHE A 374 -14.53 -6.95 -9.61
N TYR A 375 -14.95 -8.08 -10.17
CA TYR A 375 -14.23 -9.35 -9.96
C TYR A 375 -12.85 -9.38 -10.61
N ILE A 376 -12.65 -8.68 -11.73
CA ILE A 376 -11.33 -8.55 -12.35
C ILE A 376 -10.41 -7.74 -11.43
N TRP A 377 -10.80 -6.50 -11.08
CA TRP A 377 -9.90 -5.59 -10.37
C TRP A 377 -9.84 -5.83 -8.86
N TYR A 378 -10.99 -6.02 -8.22
CA TYR A 378 -11.12 -6.19 -6.76
C TYR A 378 -11.10 -7.67 -6.32
N GLY A 379 -11.08 -8.59 -7.28
CA GLY A 379 -10.87 -10.02 -7.09
C GLY A 379 -9.52 -10.46 -7.65
N ALA A 380 -9.44 -10.73 -8.95
CA ALA A 380 -8.31 -11.39 -9.60
C ALA A 380 -6.99 -10.63 -9.48
N PHE A 381 -6.95 -9.34 -9.81
CA PHE A 381 -5.73 -8.53 -9.70
C PHE A 381 -5.26 -8.38 -8.26
N GLU A 382 -6.16 -8.38 -7.30
CA GLU A 382 -5.80 -8.36 -5.89
C GLU A 382 -5.28 -9.69 -5.38
N VAL A 383 -5.81 -10.81 -5.90
CA VAL A 383 -5.19 -12.12 -5.70
C VAL A 383 -3.77 -12.12 -6.26
N ILE A 384 -3.55 -11.60 -7.47
CA ILE A 384 -2.21 -11.49 -8.08
C ILE A 384 -1.27 -10.65 -7.19
N VAL A 385 -1.72 -9.49 -6.69
CA VAL A 385 -0.96 -8.65 -5.76
C VAL A 385 -0.55 -9.42 -4.51
N ASN A 386 -1.48 -10.17 -3.91
CA ASN A 386 -1.19 -10.98 -2.71
C ASN A 386 -0.22 -12.12 -3.02
N LEU A 387 -0.35 -12.77 -4.17
CA LEU A 387 0.59 -13.79 -4.61
C LEU A 387 2.00 -13.20 -4.82
N ILE A 388 2.14 -12.02 -5.41
CA ILE A 388 3.43 -11.33 -5.53
C ILE A 388 4.01 -11.07 -4.14
N LEU A 389 3.23 -10.54 -3.19
CA LEU A 389 3.68 -10.25 -1.83
C LEU A 389 4.10 -11.52 -1.07
N LEU A 390 3.34 -12.60 -1.22
CA LEU A 390 3.59 -13.88 -0.57
C LEU A 390 4.81 -14.59 -1.16
N LEU A 391 4.85 -14.75 -2.48
CA LEU A 391 5.92 -15.47 -3.20
C LEU A 391 7.25 -14.72 -3.19
N SER A 392 7.20 -13.39 -3.20
CA SER A 392 8.41 -12.59 -3.06
C SER A 392 8.96 -12.59 -1.63
N ARG A 393 8.26 -13.19 -0.64
CA ARG A 393 8.65 -13.15 0.78
C ARG A 393 8.97 -11.71 1.21
N VAL A 394 7.96 -10.85 1.07
CA VAL A 394 8.04 -9.42 1.43
C VAL A 394 8.50 -9.22 2.88
N ASP A 395 8.18 -10.17 3.76
CA ASP A 395 8.62 -10.27 5.15
C ASP A 395 10.14 -10.24 5.33
N LEU A 396 10.86 -10.93 4.44
CA LEU A 396 12.31 -10.99 4.45
C LEU A 396 12.92 -9.85 3.64
N ARG A 397 12.41 -9.58 2.45
CA ARG A 397 12.99 -8.55 1.53
C ARG A 397 12.96 -7.14 2.10
N PHE A 398 11.91 -6.83 2.84
CA PHE A 398 11.72 -5.49 3.37
C PHE A 398 11.97 -5.43 4.87
N TYR A 399 12.52 -6.46 5.50
CA TYR A 399 12.79 -6.47 6.94
C TYR A 399 13.68 -5.28 7.36
N ILE A 400 13.36 -4.63 8.48
CA ILE A 400 14.21 -3.60 9.08
C ILE A 400 14.59 -4.08 10.49
N PRO A 401 15.88 -4.04 10.87
CA PRO A 401 16.32 -4.38 12.22
C PRO A 401 15.56 -3.63 13.32
N ASP A 402 15.41 -4.28 14.48
CA ASP A 402 14.73 -3.69 15.64
C ASP A 402 15.42 -2.43 16.18
N MET A 403 14.66 -1.67 16.98
CA MET A 403 15.20 -0.52 17.70
C MET A 403 16.21 -0.90 18.77
N ALA A 404 17.18 -0.01 19.01
CA ALA A 404 18.17 -0.20 20.05
C ALA A 404 17.48 -0.39 21.41
N ARG A 405 17.83 -1.46 22.11
CA ARG A 405 17.25 -1.80 23.41
C ARG A 405 18.28 -1.70 24.52
N LYS A 406 17.81 -1.54 25.75
CA LYS A 406 18.69 -1.61 26.93
C LYS A 406 19.18 -3.05 27.09
N ARG A 407 20.48 -3.23 27.32
CA ARG A 407 21.07 -4.52 27.66
C ARG A 407 20.47 -5.02 28.97
N ARG A 408 20.15 -6.31 29.05
CA ARG A 408 19.82 -6.92 30.35
C ARG A 408 21.11 -7.26 31.09
N ALA A 409 21.07 -7.27 32.41
CA ALA A 409 22.28 -7.47 33.22
C ALA A 409 22.92 -8.85 32.98
N ASP A 410 22.09 -9.86 32.73
CA ASP A 410 22.39 -11.27 32.51
C ASP A 410 22.82 -11.63 31.08
N GLU A 411 22.66 -10.73 30.12
CA GLU A 411 22.91 -11.02 28.71
C GLU A 411 24.41 -10.83 28.38
N PRO A 412 25.11 -11.79 27.77
CA PRO A 412 26.51 -11.59 27.36
C PRO A 412 26.64 -10.38 26.42
N LEU A 413 27.83 -9.75 26.38
CA LEU A 413 28.08 -8.71 25.39
C LEU A 413 27.89 -9.30 23.98
N PRO A 414 27.20 -8.61 23.06
CA PRO A 414 27.08 -9.08 21.68
C PRO A 414 28.47 -9.32 21.10
N ASN A 415 28.69 -10.52 20.57
CA ASN A 415 29.94 -10.80 19.89
C ASN A 415 29.87 -10.11 18.52
N HIS A 416 30.39 -8.89 18.42
CA HIS A 416 30.64 -8.20 17.14
C HIS A 416 31.84 -8.86 16.45
N GLN A 417 31.79 -10.19 16.33
CA GLN A 417 32.90 -11.06 15.96
C GLN A 417 33.40 -10.80 14.53
N TYR A 418 32.55 -10.19 13.69
CA TYR A 418 32.91 -9.76 12.33
C TYR A 418 33.83 -8.52 12.30
N GLU A 419 33.84 -7.69 13.35
CA GLU A 419 34.61 -6.43 13.36
C GLU A 419 36.04 -6.65 13.87
N ASN A 420 36.26 -7.63 14.76
CA ASN A 420 37.61 -7.96 15.25
C ASN A 420 38.50 -8.56 14.15
N ASP A 421 37.91 -9.25 13.18
CA ASP A 421 38.66 -9.85 12.07
C ASP A 421 38.97 -8.81 10.98
N GLU A 422 38.07 -7.86 10.69
CA GLU A 422 38.34 -6.74 9.76
C GLU A 422 39.33 -5.72 10.32
N VAL A 423 39.25 -5.38 11.62
CA VAL A 423 40.26 -4.52 12.28
C VAL A 423 41.62 -5.21 12.30
N LYS A 424 41.67 -6.55 12.49
CA LYS A 424 42.91 -7.31 12.37
C LYS A 424 43.44 -7.39 10.94
N LEU A 425 42.56 -7.55 9.94
CA LEU A 425 42.94 -7.60 8.52
C LEU A 425 43.42 -6.24 8.01
N THR A 426 42.79 -5.14 8.43
CA THR A 426 43.22 -3.77 8.09
C THR A 426 44.49 -3.36 8.85
N ALA A 427 44.65 -3.76 10.12
CA ALA A 427 45.91 -3.59 10.85
C ALA A 427 47.05 -4.42 10.23
N SER A 428 46.79 -5.68 9.85
CA SER A 428 47.76 -6.54 9.13
C SER A 428 48.15 -5.96 7.77
N ASN A 429 47.21 -5.40 7.01
CA ASN A 429 47.51 -4.83 5.69
C ASN A 429 48.29 -3.50 5.77
N ASN A 430 48.09 -2.74 6.85
CA ASN A 430 48.89 -1.54 7.13
C ASN A 430 50.29 -1.89 7.64
N GLU A 431 50.46 -2.93 8.45
CA GLU A 431 51.80 -3.38 8.89
C GLU A 431 52.63 -3.98 7.75
N VAL A 432 52.00 -4.63 6.76
CA VAL A 432 52.72 -5.19 5.59
C VAL A 432 53.12 -4.11 4.59
N SER A 433 52.39 -3.00 4.51
CA SER A 433 52.71 -1.88 3.61
C SER A 433 53.80 -0.93 4.14
N ASP A 434 54.05 -0.92 5.45
CA ASP A 434 55.12 -0.14 6.07
C ASP A 434 56.52 -0.81 6.04
N VAL A 435 56.62 -2.08 5.62
CA VAL A 435 57.90 -2.82 5.54
C VAL A 435 58.51 -2.80 4.12
N GLU A 436 57.73 -2.45 3.08
CA GLU A 436 58.16 -2.45 1.68
C GLU A 436 58.18 -1.03 1.09
N ASN A 437 59.00 -0.12 1.63
CA ASN A 437 59.56 1.01 0.87
C ASN A 437 60.63 1.78 1.65
N HIS A 438 61.88 1.37 1.51
CA HIS A 438 63.03 2.26 1.67
C HIS A 438 63.99 2.09 0.49
N PRO A 439 63.94 2.94 -0.55
CA PRO A 439 65.07 3.12 -1.44
C PRO A 439 66.05 4.11 -0.80
N GLN A 440 67.26 3.62 -0.58
CA GLN A 440 68.44 4.35 -0.17
C GLN A 440 68.87 5.27 -1.34
N TYR A 441 68.75 6.58 -1.17
CA TYR A 441 69.23 7.57 -2.13
C TYR A 441 70.70 7.90 -1.82
N ASP A 442 71.61 7.45 -2.69
CA ASP A 442 73.01 7.85 -2.70
C ASP A 442 73.20 8.95 -3.76
N GLY A 443 73.77 10.08 -3.36
CA GLY A 443 73.91 11.27 -4.20
C GLY A 443 75.34 11.40 -4.72
N GLN A 444 75.54 11.13 -6.01
CA GLN A 444 76.81 11.40 -6.69
C GLN A 444 76.62 12.45 -7.79
N TYR A 445 77.21 13.62 -7.57
CA TYR A 445 77.39 14.66 -8.58
C TYR A 445 78.42 14.21 -9.61
N ASN A 446 78.11 14.33 -10.90
CA ASN A 446 79.14 14.51 -11.91
C ASN A 446 78.64 15.39 -13.06
N THR A 447 79.19 16.59 -13.15
CA THR A 447 79.07 17.51 -14.28
C THR A 447 80.19 17.22 -15.27
N HIS A 448 79.86 16.91 -16.53
CA HIS A 448 80.68 17.37 -17.66
C HIS A 448 79.96 17.26 -19.02
N ASN A 449 80.01 18.38 -19.74
CA ASN A 449 80.15 18.59 -21.18
C ASN A 449 79.26 17.81 -22.15
N LEU A 450 78.42 18.56 -22.87
CA LEU A 450 78.43 18.50 -24.34
C LEU A 450 78.30 19.93 -24.90
N ALA A 451 79.33 20.32 -25.64
CA ALA A 451 79.30 21.40 -26.60
C ALA A 451 78.67 20.87 -27.90
N GLU A 452 77.69 21.61 -28.41
CA GLU A 452 77.41 21.98 -29.82
C GLU A 452 75.92 22.36 -29.98
#